data_AF-A0A960F2R2-F1
#
_entry.id   AF-A0A960F2R2-F1
#
_cell.length_a   1.000
_cell.length_b   1.000
_cell.length_c   1.000
_cell.angle_alpha   90.00
_cell.angle_beta   90.00
_cell.angle_gamma   90.00
#
_symmetry.space_group_name_H-M   'P 1'
#
loop_
_entity.id
_entity.type
_entity.pdbx_description
1 polymer ?
#
loop_
_entity_poly.entity_id
_entity_poly.type
_entity_poly.pdbx_seq_one_letter_code
_entity_poly.pdbx_strand_id
1 'polypeptide(L)'
;RRLKARHGGLGMILIDYLQLMSGGATAENRQLEVSEISRGLKILARELEVPIVALSQLSRNLESRADKRPMLADLRESGSLEQDADVVMFLYRDEVYNRDSPDKAAAELIVAKHRSGPTGVARLVFRGQYTKFGNAARNV
;
A
#
# COMPACT_ATOMS: atom_id res chain seq x y z
N ARG A 1 -11.53 12.57 14.20
CA ARG A 1 -12.81 12.83 14.91
C ARG A 1 -13.18 14.33 14.95
N ARG A 2 -12.40 15.22 15.59
CA ARG A 2 -12.70 16.69 15.64
C ARG A 2 -12.82 17.36 14.27
N LEU A 3 -11.97 17.02 13.31
CA LEU A 3 -12.03 17.52 11.93
C LEU A 3 -13.35 17.17 11.21
N LYS A 4 -13.82 15.91 11.33
CA LYS A 4 -15.11 15.46 10.73
C LYS A 4 -16.27 16.34 11.23
N ALA A 5 -16.29 16.60 12.53
CA ALA A 5 -17.32 17.41 13.18
C ALA A 5 -17.28 18.89 12.75
N ARG A 6 -16.09 19.44 12.47
CA ARG A 6 -15.94 20.85 12.06
C ARG A 6 -16.25 21.12 10.58
N HIS A 7 -16.00 20.16 9.71
CA HIS A 7 -16.04 20.37 8.25
C HIS A 7 -17.17 19.61 7.53
N GLY A 8 -18.13 19.05 8.27
CA GLY A 8 -19.29 18.38 7.67
C GLY A 8 -19.00 17.03 7.02
N GLY A 9 -17.81 16.45 7.26
CA GLY A 9 -17.42 15.15 6.70
C GLY A 9 -15.92 15.00 6.52
N LEU A 10 -15.48 13.77 6.24
CA LEU A 10 -14.12 13.44 5.80
C LEU A 10 -14.26 12.48 4.62
N GLY A 11 -13.59 12.75 3.50
CA GLY A 11 -13.69 11.92 2.30
C GLY A 11 -12.72 10.73 2.29
N MET A 12 -11.50 10.91 2.79
CA MET A 12 -10.45 9.90 2.87
C MET A 12 -9.38 10.32 3.88
N ILE A 13 -8.65 9.36 4.44
CA ILE A 13 -7.42 9.59 5.20
C ILE A 13 -6.26 8.93 4.45
N LEU A 14 -5.19 9.70 4.19
CA LEU A 14 -3.94 9.21 3.60
C LEU A 14 -2.84 9.23 4.66
N ILE A 15 -2.08 8.14 4.77
CA ILE A 15 -0.96 8.00 5.72
C ILE A 15 0.31 7.63 4.94
N ASP A 16 1.30 8.53 4.97
CA ASP A 16 2.62 8.36 4.34
C ASP A 16 3.72 8.54 5.41
N TYR A 17 4.31 7.49 5.95
CA TYR A 17 4.01 6.06 5.81
C TYR A 17 3.93 5.38 7.19
N LEU A 18 3.27 4.21 7.26
CA LEU A 18 2.90 3.53 8.52
C LEU A 18 4.07 3.30 9.47
N GLN A 19 5.23 2.99 8.94
CA GLN A 19 6.40 2.70 9.76
C GLN A 19 6.98 3.96 10.47
N LEU A 20 6.52 5.18 10.19
CA LEU A 20 6.86 6.34 11.01
C LEU A 20 5.95 6.50 12.23
N MET A 21 4.83 5.78 12.28
CA MET A 21 3.96 5.76 13.44
C MET A 21 4.65 4.96 14.55
N SER A 22 4.81 5.59 15.71
CA SER A 22 5.37 4.97 16.91
C SER A 22 4.32 4.89 18.01
N GLY A 23 4.17 3.72 18.63
CA GLY A 23 3.62 3.56 19.97
C GLY A 23 4.58 4.17 21.00
N GLY A 24 4.08 4.51 22.18
CA GLY A 24 4.88 5.12 23.25
C GLY A 24 6.18 4.35 23.57
N ALA A 25 7.14 5.06 24.16
CA ALA A 25 8.54 4.71 24.34
C ALA A 25 8.86 3.39 25.08
N THR A 26 8.55 2.20 24.53
CA THR A 26 9.11 0.90 24.96
C THR A 26 8.76 -0.26 24.02
N ALA A 27 8.72 -0.07 22.69
CA ALA A 27 8.41 -1.19 21.79
C ALA A 27 9.64 -2.06 21.48
N GLU A 28 9.95 -3.03 22.33
CA GLU A 28 10.95 -4.08 22.04
C GLU A 28 10.56 -4.97 20.84
N ASN A 29 9.29 -4.94 20.42
CA ASN A 29 8.78 -5.77 19.33
C ASN A 29 7.98 -4.96 18.31
N ARG A 30 8.68 -4.56 17.25
CA ARG A 30 8.12 -3.81 16.13
C ARG A 30 6.90 -4.48 15.47
N GLN A 31 6.85 -5.82 15.45
CA GLN A 31 5.73 -6.55 14.86
C GLN A 31 4.44 -6.33 15.65
N LEU A 32 4.52 -6.26 16.99
CA LEU A 32 3.37 -5.99 17.85
C LEU A 32 2.85 -4.58 17.62
N GLU A 33 3.74 -3.60 17.55
CA GLU A 33 3.40 -2.20 17.31
C GLU A 33 2.69 -2.00 15.97
N VAL A 34 3.20 -2.58 14.88
CA VAL A 34 2.54 -2.53 13.58
C VAL A 34 1.17 -3.20 13.61
N SER A 35 1.02 -4.28 14.40
CA SER A 35 -0.27 -4.95 14.59
C SER A 35 -1.28 -4.09 15.34
N GLU A 36 -0.85 -3.35 16.35
CA GLU A 36 -1.70 -2.42 17.08
C GLU A 36 -2.14 -1.24 16.21
N ILE A 37 -1.20 -0.66 15.44
CA ILE A 37 -1.48 0.42 14.49
C ILE A 37 -2.49 -0.06 13.44
N SER A 38 -2.24 -1.21 12.81
CA SER A 38 -3.10 -1.81 11.79
C SER A 38 -4.55 -1.97 12.28
N ARG A 39 -4.72 -2.59 13.45
CA ARG A 39 -6.03 -2.80 14.07
C ARG A 39 -6.69 -1.47 14.43
N GLY A 40 -5.92 -0.52 14.99
CA GLY A 40 -6.41 0.82 15.33
C GLY A 40 -6.92 1.57 14.10
N LEU A 41 -6.21 1.49 12.97
CA LEU A 41 -6.64 2.08 11.70
C LEU A 41 -7.92 1.43 11.17
N LYS A 42 -8.04 0.10 11.24
CA LYS A 42 -9.25 -0.60 10.83
C LYS A 42 -10.48 -0.19 11.66
N ILE A 43 -10.32 -0.09 12.98
CA ILE A 43 -11.37 0.40 13.88
C ILE A 43 -11.73 1.84 13.53
N LEU A 44 -10.72 2.71 13.38
CA LEU A 44 -10.93 4.12 13.05
C LEU A 44 -11.66 4.31 11.72
N ALA A 45 -11.31 3.54 10.69
CA ALA A 45 -11.97 3.57 9.39
C ALA A 45 -13.46 3.23 9.50
N ARG A 46 -13.79 2.24 10.34
CA ARG A 46 -15.18 1.83 10.60
C ARG A 46 -15.95 2.87 11.41
N GLU A 47 -15.38 3.37 12.50
CA GLU A 47 -16.02 4.38 13.35
C GLU A 47 -16.26 5.70 12.63
N LEU A 48 -15.31 6.10 11.77
CA LEU A 48 -15.44 7.32 10.99
C LEU A 48 -16.23 7.09 9.71
N GLU A 49 -16.43 5.85 9.26
CA GLU A 49 -17.00 5.52 7.95
C GLU A 49 -16.24 6.22 6.80
N VAL A 50 -14.91 6.20 6.88
CA VAL A 50 -14.02 6.88 5.91
C VAL A 50 -12.96 5.90 5.43
N PRO A 51 -12.69 5.83 4.11
CA PRO A 51 -11.58 5.03 3.59
C PRO A 51 -10.24 5.56 4.11
N ILE A 52 -9.41 4.64 4.62
CA ILE A 52 -8.03 4.92 5.00
C ILE A 52 -7.11 4.21 4.01
N VAL A 53 -6.23 4.98 3.39
CA VAL A 53 -5.16 4.47 2.54
C VAL A 53 -3.84 4.74 3.25
N ALA A 54 -3.08 3.68 3.50
CA ALA A 54 -1.84 3.77 4.23
C ALA A 54 -0.71 3.16 3.42
N LEU A 55 0.40 3.88 3.31
CA LEU A 55 1.60 3.40 2.65
C LEU A 55 2.41 2.55 3.62
N SER A 56 2.85 1.39 3.15
CA SER A 56 3.71 0.48 3.90
C SER A 56 4.94 0.15 3.06
N GLN A 57 6.10 0.14 3.71
CA GLN A 57 7.32 -0.39 3.11
C GLN A 57 7.29 -1.92 3.07
N LEU A 58 7.99 -2.48 2.08
CA LEU A 58 8.16 -3.92 1.92
C LEU A 58 9.48 -4.38 2.54
N SER A 59 9.57 -5.68 2.84
CA SER A 59 10.81 -6.31 3.27
C SER A 59 11.91 -6.15 2.20
N ARG A 60 13.14 -5.85 2.66
CA ARG A 60 14.34 -5.83 1.79
C ARG A 60 14.66 -7.19 1.17
N ASN A 61 14.08 -8.28 1.67
CA ASN A 61 14.24 -9.61 1.10
C ASN A 61 13.70 -9.71 -0.34
N LEU A 62 12.78 -8.82 -0.73
CA LEU A 62 12.34 -8.70 -2.12
C LEU A 62 13.53 -8.44 -3.07
N GLU A 63 14.53 -7.68 -2.59
CA GLU A 63 15.70 -7.29 -3.37
C GLU A 63 16.68 -8.44 -3.64
N SER A 64 16.55 -9.60 -3.01
CA SER A 64 17.37 -10.79 -3.32
C SER A 64 16.69 -11.75 -4.29
N ARG A 65 15.39 -11.62 -4.54
CA ARG A 65 14.63 -12.50 -5.44
C ARG A 65 14.96 -12.24 -6.91
N ALA A 66 14.86 -13.26 -7.76
CA ALA A 66 14.99 -13.09 -9.21
C ALA A 66 13.82 -12.27 -9.77
N ASP A 67 12.59 -12.65 -9.43
CA ASP A 67 11.40 -11.82 -9.69
C ASP A 67 11.21 -10.81 -8.56
N LYS A 68 11.26 -9.52 -8.91
CA LYS A 68 11.12 -8.38 -8.00
C LYS A 68 9.66 -7.97 -7.80
N ARG A 69 8.69 -8.66 -8.39
CA ARG A 69 7.27 -8.37 -8.14
C ARG A 69 6.92 -8.61 -6.67
N PRO A 70 6.33 -7.61 -5.98
CA PRO A 70 5.86 -7.78 -4.62
C PRO A 70 4.73 -8.79 -4.49
N MET A 71 4.72 -9.49 -3.37
CA MET A 71 3.69 -10.43 -2.94
C MET A 71 3.36 -10.21 -1.46
N LEU A 72 2.25 -10.78 -0.99
CA LEU A 72 1.79 -10.60 0.40
C LEU A 72 2.87 -10.99 1.43
N ALA A 73 3.67 -12.02 1.13
CA ALA A 73 4.79 -12.45 1.96
C ALA A 73 5.88 -11.36 2.16
N ASP A 74 5.94 -10.32 1.33
CA ASP A 74 6.87 -9.21 1.53
C ASP A 74 6.42 -8.24 2.63
N LEU A 75 5.18 -8.36 3.13
CA LEU A 75 4.67 -7.68 4.32
C LEU A 75 5.04 -8.42 5.62
N ARG A 76 5.97 -9.39 5.60
CA ARG A 76 6.22 -10.35 6.71
C ARG A 76 6.44 -9.72 8.09
N GLU A 77 7.08 -8.56 8.19
CA GLU A 77 7.24 -7.83 9.47
C GLU A 77 5.95 -7.17 9.97
N SER A 78 4.86 -7.39 9.24
CA SER A 78 3.58 -6.71 9.33
C SER A 78 2.45 -7.64 8.89
N GLY A 79 2.51 -8.94 9.21
CA GLY A 79 1.48 -9.92 8.82
C GLY A 79 0.06 -9.54 9.27
N SER A 80 -0.06 -8.73 10.31
CA SER A 80 -1.30 -8.08 10.74
C SER A 80 -1.89 -7.12 9.70
N LEU A 81 -1.06 -6.36 8.97
CA LEU A 81 -1.51 -5.50 7.87
C LEU A 81 -2.21 -6.33 6.79
N GLU A 82 -1.63 -7.48 6.43
CA GLU A 82 -2.26 -8.38 5.47
C GLU A 82 -3.63 -8.81 5.97
N GLN A 83 -3.77 -9.20 7.24
CA GLN A 83 -5.03 -9.72 7.79
C GLN A 83 -6.11 -8.64 7.91
N ASP A 84 -5.75 -7.47 8.45
CA ASP A 84 -6.69 -6.40 8.77
C ASP A 84 -7.14 -5.60 7.53
N ALA A 85 -6.27 -5.44 6.54
CA ALA A 85 -6.57 -4.69 5.33
C ALA A 85 -7.73 -5.33 4.54
N ASP A 86 -8.61 -4.50 3.99
CA ASP A 86 -9.64 -4.97 3.05
C ASP A 86 -9.05 -5.15 1.65
N VAL A 87 -8.13 -4.26 1.26
CA VAL A 87 -7.44 -4.27 -0.04
C VAL A 87 -5.94 -4.08 0.21
N VAL A 88 -5.12 -4.88 -0.46
CA VAL A 88 -3.66 -4.70 -0.50
C VAL A 88 -3.27 -4.51 -1.96
N MET A 89 -2.59 -3.39 -2.25
CA MET A 89 -2.09 -3.06 -3.57
C MET A 89 -0.59 -2.84 -3.52
N PHE A 90 0.13 -3.44 -4.46
CA PHE A 90 1.55 -3.19 -4.65
C PHE A 90 1.78 -2.41 -5.95
N LEU A 91 2.77 -1.53 -5.92
CA LEU A 91 3.28 -0.86 -7.11
C LEU A 91 4.57 -1.54 -7.54
N TYR A 92 4.65 -1.88 -8.83
CA TYR A 92 5.85 -2.45 -9.42
C TYR A 92 6.18 -1.71 -10.73
N ARG A 93 7.46 -1.43 -10.94
CA ARG A 93 7.99 -0.80 -12.16
C ARG A 93 9.23 -1.56 -12.57
N ASP A 94 9.14 -2.31 -13.67
CA ASP A 94 10.22 -3.17 -14.15
C ASP A 94 11.49 -2.37 -14.47
N GLU A 95 11.34 -1.19 -15.08
CA GLU A 95 12.44 -0.29 -15.44
C GLU A 95 13.31 0.18 -14.25
N VAL A 96 12.79 0.12 -13.01
CA VAL A 96 13.55 0.45 -11.79
C VAL A 96 14.61 -0.61 -11.50
N TYR A 97 14.33 -1.86 -11.85
CA TYR A 97 15.20 -3.02 -11.61
C TYR A 97 15.97 -3.42 -12.86
N ASN A 98 15.40 -3.20 -14.04
CA ASN A 98 15.93 -3.62 -15.34
C ASN A 98 16.12 -2.40 -16.25
N ARG A 99 17.37 -1.92 -16.39
CA ARG A 99 17.67 -0.70 -17.18
C ARG A 99 17.30 -0.80 -18.66
N ASP A 100 17.37 -2.02 -19.20
CA ASP A 100 17.05 -2.35 -20.59
C ASP A 100 15.61 -2.86 -20.76
N SER A 101 14.75 -2.63 -19.75
CA SER A 101 13.34 -3.02 -19.81
C SER A 101 12.68 -2.49 -21.11
N PRO A 102 12.00 -3.36 -21.87
CA PRO A 102 11.22 -2.93 -23.03
C PRO A 102 10.00 -2.12 -22.62
N ASP A 103 9.52 -2.29 -21.38
CA ASP A 103 8.33 -1.67 -20.83
C ASP A 103 8.67 -0.36 -20.09
N LYS A 104 9.40 0.54 -20.74
CA LYS A 104 9.75 1.85 -20.16
C LYS A 104 8.49 2.66 -19.83
N ALA A 105 8.54 3.37 -18.72
CA ALA A 105 7.41 4.08 -18.12
C ALA A 105 6.20 3.20 -17.75
N ALA A 106 6.24 1.88 -17.90
CA ALA A 106 5.15 1.02 -17.45
C ALA A 106 5.16 0.88 -15.92
N ALA A 107 3.98 0.80 -15.34
CA ALA A 107 3.78 0.47 -13.94
C ALA A 107 2.65 -0.55 -13.79
N GLU A 108 2.83 -1.48 -12.87
CA GLU A 108 1.83 -2.46 -12.49
C GLU A 108 1.28 -2.09 -11.11
N LEU A 109 -0.04 -1.93 -11.01
CA LEU A 109 -0.75 -1.88 -9.74
C LEU A 109 -1.34 -3.28 -9.48
N ILE A 110 -0.67 -4.04 -8.63
CA ILE A 110 -0.98 -5.42 -8.31
C ILE A 110 -1.95 -5.42 -7.13
N VAL A 111 -3.23 -5.72 -7.37
CA VAL A 111 -4.23 -5.93 -6.32
C VAL A 111 -4.04 -7.34 -5.78
N ALA A 112 -3.20 -7.48 -4.76
CA ALA A 112 -2.81 -8.78 -4.19
C ALA A 112 -3.86 -9.35 -3.22
N LYS A 113 -4.65 -8.49 -2.58
CA LYS A 113 -5.78 -8.87 -1.73
C LYS A 113 -6.97 -7.96 -2.00
N HIS A 114 -8.16 -8.54 -2.06
CA HIS A 114 -9.41 -7.80 -2.07
C HIS A 114 -10.50 -8.62 -1.37
N ARG A 115 -10.96 -8.17 -0.19
CA ARG A 115 -11.92 -8.90 0.65
C ARG A 115 -13.30 -9.06 -0.01
N SER A 116 -13.68 -8.13 -0.89
CA SER A 116 -15.03 -8.02 -1.45
C SER A 116 -15.06 -7.97 -2.99
N GLY A 117 -13.99 -8.40 -3.64
CA GLY A 117 -13.89 -8.35 -5.10
C GLY A 117 -12.67 -9.08 -5.64
N PRO A 118 -12.41 -8.99 -6.95
CA PRO A 118 -11.32 -9.72 -7.58
C PRO A 118 -9.96 -9.10 -7.25
N THR A 119 -8.94 -9.97 -7.24
CA THR A 119 -7.53 -9.60 -7.35
C THR A 119 -7.14 -9.49 -8.83
N GLY A 120 -5.96 -8.93 -9.11
CA GLY A 120 -5.47 -8.81 -10.48
C GLY A 120 -4.42 -7.73 -10.64
N VAL A 121 -4.02 -7.46 -11.87
CA VAL A 121 -3.01 -6.46 -12.19
C VAL A 121 -3.61 -5.40 -13.10
N ALA A 122 -3.61 -4.15 -12.65
CA ALA A 122 -3.93 -3.01 -13.50
C ALA A 122 -2.63 -2.44 -14.08
N ARG A 123 -2.56 -2.35 -15.41
CA ARG A 123 -1.43 -1.74 -16.12
C ARG A 123 -1.62 -0.23 -16.23
N LEU A 124 -0.60 0.51 -15.84
CA LEU A 124 -0.54 1.96 -15.81
C LEU A 124 0.69 2.46 -16.57
N VAL A 125 0.66 3.74 -16.92
CA VAL A 125 1.82 4.46 -17.47
C VAL A 125 2.25 5.51 -16.45
N PHE A 126 3.48 5.44 -15.97
CA PHE A 126 4.08 6.40 -15.06
C PHE A 126 4.89 7.45 -15.82
N ARG A 127 4.43 8.70 -15.77
CA ARG A 127 5.13 9.86 -16.32
C ARG A 127 5.95 10.50 -15.21
N GLY A 128 7.19 10.04 -15.05
CA GLY A 128 8.08 10.43 -13.94
C GLY A 128 8.29 11.94 -13.80
N GLN A 129 8.39 12.67 -14.92
CA GLN A 129 8.55 14.14 -14.92
C GLN A 129 7.38 14.91 -14.30
N TYR A 130 6.22 14.26 -14.11
CA TYR A 130 5.02 14.88 -13.53
C TYR A 130 4.52 14.13 -12.28
N THR A 131 5.23 13.07 -11.85
CA THR A 131 4.77 12.17 -10.78
C THR A 131 3.33 11.69 -11.00
N LYS A 132 2.99 11.36 -12.26
CA LYS A 132 1.61 11.09 -12.68
C LYS A 132 1.47 9.69 -13.25
N PHE A 133 0.48 8.96 -12.76
CA PHE A 133 0.01 7.73 -13.38
C PHE A 133 -1.14 8.04 -14.36
N GLY A 134 -1.08 7.41 -15.53
CA GLY A 134 -2.15 7.39 -16.52
C GLY A 134 -2.60 5.96 -16.78
N ASN A 135 -3.80 5.81 -17.32
CA ASN A 135 -4.27 4.51 -17.79
C ASN A 135 -3.38 4.05 -18.96
N ALA A 136 -2.92 2.80 -18.93
CA ALA A 136 -2.36 2.20 -20.13
C ALA A 136 -3.46 2.09 -21.19
N ALA A 137 -3.09 2.22 -22.47
CA ALA A 137 -4.02 1.99 -23.56
C ALA A 137 -4.61 0.58 -23.41
N ARG A 138 -5.94 0.47 -23.41
CA ARG A 138 -6.58 -0.84 -23.55
C ARG A 138 -6.33 -1.25 -24.99
N ASN A 139 -5.65 -2.37 -25.21
CA ASN A 139 -5.74 -3.04 -26.50
C ASN A 139 -7.19 -3.52 -26.61
N VAL A 140 -8.01 -2.73 -27.32
CA VAL A 140 -9.36 -3.09 -27.73
C VAL A 140 -9.26 -3.78 -29.08
#